data_AF-X0WT29-F1
#
_entry.id   AF-X0WT29-F1
#
_cell.length_a   1.000
_cell.length_b   1.000
_cell.length_c   1.000
_cell.angle_alpha   90.00
_cell.angle_beta   90.00
_cell.angle_gamma   90.00
#
_symmetry.space_group_name_H-M   'P 1'
#
loop_
_entity.id
_entity.type
_entity.pdbx_description
1 polymer ?
#
loop_
_entity_poly.entity_id
_entity_poly.type
_entity_poly.pdbx_seq_one_letter_code
_entity_poly.pdbx_strand_id
1 'polypeptide(L)'
;KINNRKTSRGLKSKIQGASFEKNATTGVGGPCTYFFHEEAGIAKNMMQTYEYLRPAMSSGMMTTGQFIAAGSVGDLEQCGPLKDMILNPGANDIYAVQTDLMDADGTIGMAGLFIPEQWSMPPYIDDYGNSQVKEAIEAIDIERNRWRNELSGEQFQLRISQKPLNIAEAFAYRKESVFPQGILSRQQKRVEEKEYPYELIVLDRDQTGIVAKRTKKLPISSFPVNKKEVDKTGSIVVWERPVKSPAFGAYYGSIDPVSEG
;
A
#
# COMPACT_ATOMS: atom_id res chain seq x y z
N LYS A 1 -45.04 -3.03 -20.49
CA LYS A 1 -44.93 -2.09 -21.62
C LYS A 1 -46.30 -1.46 -21.84
N ILE A 2 -46.39 -0.14 -22.00
CA ILE A 2 -47.61 0.55 -22.47
C ILE A 2 -47.18 1.27 -23.76
N ASN A 3 -47.93 1.10 -24.86
CA ASN A 3 -47.59 1.65 -26.19
C ASN A 3 -46.13 1.36 -26.62
N ASN A 4 -45.71 0.09 -26.60
CA ASN A 4 -44.35 -0.37 -26.97
C ASN A 4 -43.18 0.18 -26.15
N ARG A 5 -43.39 1.08 -25.17
CA ARG A 5 -42.34 1.56 -24.27
C ARG A 5 -42.24 0.69 -23.03
N LYS A 6 -41.00 0.38 -22.62
CA LYS A 6 -40.70 -0.35 -21.38
C LYS A 6 -41.15 0.53 -20.21
N THR A 7 -42.10 0.04 -19.44
CA THR A 7 -42.63 0.72 -18.25
C THR A 7 -42.14 -0.02 -17.03
N SER A 8 -41.38 0.64 -16.17
CA SER A 8 -40.91 0.13 -14.89
C SER A 8 -41.76 0.70 -13.75
N ARG A 9 -42.24 -0.17 -12.86
CA ARG A 9 -42.97 0.15 -11.62
C ARG A 9 -42.12 -0.25 -10.41
N GLY A 10 -42.37 0.34 -9.24
CA GLY A 10 -41.58 0.12 -8.01
C GLY A 10 -40.53 1.20 -7.76
N LEU A 11 -39.54 0.90 -6.90
CA LEU A 11 -38.49 1.85 -6.46
C LEU A 11 -37.51 2.25 -7.59
N LYS A 12 -37.49 1.52 -8.71
CA LYS A 12 -36.62 1.76 -9.88
C LYS A 12 -35.12 1.77 -9.56
N SER A 13 -34.70 1.16 -8.45
CA SER A 13 -33.29 0.94 -8.13
C SER A 13 -32.58 0.18 -9.26
N LYS A 14 -31.34 0.55 -9.55
CA LYS A 14 -30.53 -0.06 -10.61
C LYS A 14 -29.16 -0.43 -10.04
N ILE A 15 -28.76 -1.69 -10.23
CA ILE A 15 -27.40 -2.16 -10.00
C ILE A 15 -26.68 -2.18 -11.35
N GLN A 16 -25.43 -1.74 -11.37
CA GLN A 16 -24.59 -1.69 -12.57
C GLN A 16 -23.22 -2.26 -12.24
N GLY A 17 -22.72 -3.15 -13.09
CA GLY A 17 -21.33 -3.58 -13.06
C GLY A 17 -20.49 -2.76 -14.03
N ALA A 18 -19.30 -2.35 -13.60
CA ALA A 18 -18.32 -1.65 -14.43
C ALA A 18 -16.92 -2.20 -14.11
N SER A 19 -16.04 -2.25 -15.11
CA SER A 19 -14.62 -2.56 -14.92
C SER A 19 -13.81 -1.26 -14.97
N PHE A 20 -12.89 -1.10 -14.01
CA PHE A 20 -12.03 0.07 -13.85
C PHE A 20 -10.61 -0.17 -14.34
N GLU A 21 -10.31 -1.37 -14.83
CA GLU A 21 -8.97 -1.77 -15.31
C GLU A 21 -8.44 -0.84 -16.40
N LYS A 22 -9.32 -0.41 -17.32
CA LYS A 22 -8.95 0.43 -18.47
C LYS A 22 -9.12 1.93 -18.23
N ASN A 23 -10.04 2.33 -17.35
CA ASN A 23 -10.33 3.74 -17.10
C ASN A 23 -11.05 3.94 -15.75
N ALA A 24 -10.42 4.71 -14.86
CA ALA A 24 -10.93 5.08 -13.53
C ALA A 24 -12.23 5.91 -13.55
N THR A 25 -12.62 6.46 -14.70
CA THR A 25 -13.85 7.27 -14.85
C THR A 25 -15.07 6.48 -15.31
N THR A 26 -14.92 5.18 -15.58
CA THR A 26 -16.00 4.33 -16.10
C THR A 26 -17.11 4.20 -15.05
N GLY A 27 -18.31 4.71 -15.33
CA GLY A 27 -19.45 4.58 -14.39
C GLY A 27 -19.66 5.76 -13.43
N VAL A 28 -18.90 6.86 -13.59
CA VAL A 28 -19.05 8.12 -12.83
C VAL A 28 -20.30 8.94 -13.24
N GLY A 29 -21.21 8.32 -14.00
CA GLY A 29 -22.40 8.99 -14.54
C GLY A 29 -23.63 8.86 -13.63
N GLY A 30 -24.03 9.98 -13.03
CA GLY A 30 -25.29 10.11 -12.29
C GLY A 30 -25.18 9.79 -10.79
N PRO A 31 -26.28 9.98 -10.02
CA PRO A 31 -26.27 9.78 -8.58
C PRO A 31 -25.96 8.32 -8.20
N CYS A 32 -25.07 8.11 -7.24
CA CYS A 32 -24.69 6.80 -6.72
C CYS A 32 -24.96 6.74 -5.21
N THR A 33 -25.78 5.77 -4.78
CA THR A 33 -26.08 5.54 -3.36
C THR A 33 -25.11 4.56 -2.71
N TYR A 34 -24.73 3.51 -3.45
CA TYR A 34 -23.77 2.50 -2.99
C TYR A 34 -22.80 2.20 -4.13
N PHE A 35 -21.52 2.35 -3.85
CA PHE A 35 -20.45 1.93 -4.72
C PHE A 35 -19.60 0.89 -4.02
N PHE A 36 -19.58 -0.33 -4.54
CA PHE A 36 -18.78 -1.42 -4.00
C PHE A 36 -17.61 -1.70 -4.94
N HIS A 37 -16.40 -1.35 -4.51
CA HIS A 37 -15.15 -1.66 -5.18
C HIS A 37 -14.62 -2.99 -4.65
N GLU A 38 -14.74 -4.02 -5.49
CA GLU A 38 -14.23 -5.37 -5.22
C GLU A 38 -12.73 -5.46 -5.58
N GLU A 39 -12.01 -6.48 -5.09
CA GLU A 39 -10.57 -6.68 -5.32
C GLU A 39 -9.67 -5.46 -5.01
N ALA A 40 -10.01 -4.69 -3.96
CA ALA A 40 -9.29 -3.46 -3.61
C ALA A 40 -7.78 -3.65 -3.35
N GLY A 41 -7.35 -4.84 -2.93
CA GLY A 41 -5.95 -5.13 -2.63
C GLY A 41 -5.05 -5.33 -3.86
N ILE A 42 -5.60 -5.26 -5.08
CA ILE A 42 -4.84 -5.20 -6.34
C ILE A 42 -5.21 -3.96 -7.19
N ALA A 43 -5.94 -3.00 -6.63
CA ALA A 43 -6.50 -1.88 -7.37
C ALA A 43 -5.61 -0.62 -7.32
N LYS A 44 -4.56 -0.56 -8.16
CA LYS A 44 -3.61 0.58 -8.23
C LYS A 44 -4.26 1.96 -8.35
N ASN A 45 -5.37 2.04 -9.09
CA ASN A 45 -6.05 3.31 -9.40
C ASN A 45 -7.25 3.60 -8.49
N MET A 46 -7.43 2.85 -7.39
CA MET A 46 -8.63 2.97 -6.54
C MET A 46 -8.79 4.37 -5.95
N MET A 47 -7.70 5.03 -5.52
CA MET A 47 -7.76 6.42 -5.03
C MET A 47 -8.34 7.37 -6.09
N GLN A 48 -7.92 7.22 -7.34
CA GLN A 48 -8.42 8.02 -8.44
C GLN A 48 -9.89 7.72 -8.73
N THR A 49 -10.28 6.45 -8.75
CA THR A 49 -11.68 6.03 -8.88
C THR A 49 -12.55 6.63 -7.77
N TYR A 50 -12.08 6.60 -6.53
CA TYR A 50 -12.77 7.18 -5.38
C TYR A 50 -13.02 8.68 -5.59
N GLU A 51 -11.98 9.45 -5.94
CA GLU A 51 -12.10 10.90 -6.19
C GLU A 51 -13.10 11.23 -7.30
N TYR A 52 -13.13 10.46 -8.38
CA TYR A 52 -14.13 10.66 -9.43
C TYR A 52 -15.55 10.31 -8.98
N LEU A 53 -15.72 9.37 -8.05
CA LEU A 53 -17.04 8.98 -7.54
C LEU A 53 -17.59 9.92 -6.47
N ARG A 54 -16.73 10.65 -5.75
CA ARG A 54 -17.16 11.56 -4.67
C ARG A 54 -18.27 12.52 -5.11
N PRO A 55 -18.22 13.21 -6.28
CA PRO A 55 -19.30 14.06 -6.75
C PRO A 55 -20.61 13.29 -6.99
N ALA A 56 -20.53 12.06 -7.49
CA ALA A 56 -21.72 11.22 -7.73
C ALA A 56 -22.38 10.73 -6.42
N MET A 57 -21.59 10.66 -5.34
CA MET A 57 -22.04 10.28 -4.00
C MET A 57 -22.33 11.50 -3.10
N SER A 58 -22.32 12.71 -3.65
CA SER A 58 -22.53 13.95 -2.88
C SER A 58 -23.66 14.80 -3.45
N SER A 59 -24.34 15.54 -2.57
CA SER A 59 -25.29 16.59 -2.92
C SER A 59 -24.82 17.90 -2.29
N GLY A 60 -24.13 18.73 -3.08
CA GLY A 60 -23.46 19.91 -2.56
C GLY A 60 -22.37 19.53 -1.55
N MET A 61 -22.52 19.97 -0.30
CA MET A 61 -21.60 19.68 0.80
C MET A 61 -21.99 18.43 1.62
N MET A 62 -23.07 17.74 1.24
CA MET A 62 -23.55 16.56 1.97
C MET A 62 -23.16 15.28 1.23
N THR A 63 -22.51 14.35 1.94
CA THR A 63 -22.32 12.97 1.48
C THR A 63 -23.67 12.24 1.52
N THR A 64 -24.13 11.74 0.37
CA THR A 64 -25.44 11.07 0.20
C THR A 64 -25.32 9.61 -0.25
N GLY A 65 -24.11 9.16 -0.59
CA GLY A 65 -23.82 7.77 -0.95
C GLY A 65 -22.73 7.18 -0.07
N GLN A 66 -22.52 5.87 -0.20
CA GLN A 66 -21.50 5.13 0.51
C GLN A 66 -20.56 4.42 -0.46
N PHE A 67 -19.27 4.65 -0.28
CA PHE A 67 -18.20 3.90 -0.93
C PHE A 67 -17.74 2.77 -0.01
N ILE A 68 -17.64 1.57 -0.55
CA ILE A 68 -17.15 0.38 0.13
C ILE A 68 -16.05 -0.20 -0.75
N ALA A 69 -14.85 -0.35 -0.22
CA ALA A 69 -13.75 -1.05 -0.89
C ALA A 69 -13.38 -2.28 -0.06
N ALA A 70 -13.35 -3.44 -0.69
CA ALA A 70 -13.02 -4.70 -0.05
C ALA A 70 -12.15 -5.57 -0.96
N GLY A 71 -11.21 -6.30 -0.37
CA GLY A 71 -10.35 -7.23 -1.08
C GLY A 71 -9.24 -7.76 -0.19
N SER A 72 -8.74 -8.96 -0.50
CA SER A 72 -7.53 -9.49 0.11
C SER A 72 -6.30 -8.74 -0.37
N VAL A 73 -5.25 -8.67 0.45
CA VAL A 73 -3.98 -8.07 0.04
C VAL A 73 -3.25 -9.02 -0.91
N GLY A 74 -3.54 -8.88 -2.21
CA GLY A 74 -3.06 -9.76 -3.26
C GLY A 74 -1.62 -9.45 -3.69
N ASP A 75 -1.35 -8.23 -4.15
CA ASP A 75 -0.05 -7.77 -4.62
C ASP A 75 0.32 -6.46 -3.90
N LEU A 76 1.38 -6.48 -3.10
CA LEU A 76 1.77 -5.35 -2.27
C LEU A 76 2.15 -4.11 -3.06
N GLU A 77 2.65 -4.27 -4.28
CA GLU A 77 2.96 -3.13 -5.16
C GLU A 77 1.69 -2.39 -5.61
N GLN A 78 0.54 -3.08 -5.59
CA GLN A 78 -0.74 -2.55 -6.07
C GLN A 78 -1.69 -2.17 -4.94
N CYS A 79 -1.42 -2.64 -3.72
CA CYS A 79 -2.28 -2.44 -2.56
C CYS A 79 -2.14 -1.06 -1.90
N GLY A 80 -1.24 -0.19 -2.39
CA GLY A 80 -0.97 1.13 -1.81
C GLY A 80 -2.23 1.95 -1.47
N PRO A 81 -3.21 2.07 -2.39
CA PRO A 81 -4.51 2.70 -2.11
C PRO A 81 -5.27 2.08 -0.92
N LEU A 82 -5.38 0.75 -0.88
CA LEU A 82 -6.09 0.06 0.20
C LEU A 82 -5.36 0.22 1.53
N LYS A 83 -4.03 0.13 1.50
CA LYS A 83 -3.17 0.36 2.67
C LYS A 83 -3.39 1.75 3.25
N ASP A 84 -3.40 2.78 2.41
CA ASP A 84 -3.60 4.16 2.88
C ASP A 84 -5.03 4.39 3.41
N MET A 85 -6.05 3.86 2.75
CA MET A 85 -7.43 3.91 3.25
C MET A 85 -7.61 3.18 4.59
N ILE A 86 -6.87 2.10 4.84
CA ILE A 86 -6.92 1.36 6.12
C ILE A 86 -6.10 2.05 7.21
N LEU A 87 -4.88 2.50 6.92
CA LEU A 87 -3.99 3.09 7.92
C LEU A 87 -4.32 4.56 8.23
N ASN A 88 -4.89 5.28 7.27
CA ASN A 88 -5.26 6.69 7.36
C ASN A 88 -6.72 6.93 6.97
N PRO A 89 -7.71 6.26 7.62
CA PRO A 89 -9.10 6.29 7.18
C PRO A 89 -9.70 7.70 7.23
N GLY A 90 -9.41 8.47 8.28
CA GLY A 90 -9.93 9.83 8.43
C GLY A 90 -9.43 10.81 7.38
N ALA A 91 -8.18 10.66 6.91
CA ALA A 91 -7.64 11.49 5.84
C ALA A 91 -8.28 11.19 4.47
N ASN A 92 -8.86 10.01 4.33
CA ASN A 92 -9.47 9.50 3.11
C ASN A 92 -11.01 9.49 3.15
N ASP A 93 -11.62 10.16 4.14
CA ASP A 93 -13.07 10.18 4.36
C ASP A 93 -13.68 8.75 4.44
N ILE A 94 -12.91 7.81 5.00
CA ILE A 94 -13.32 6.45 5.28
C ILE A 94 -13.75 6.34 6.75
N TYR A 95 -14.79 5.55 7.00
CA TYR A 95 -15.26 5.28 8.35
C TYR A 95 -14.19 4.51 9.15
N ALA A 96 -13.65 5.16 10.18
CA ALA A 96 -12.63 4.58 11.04
C ALA A 96 -13.26 3.71 12.14
N VAL A 97 -12.64 2.56 12.41
CA VAL A 97 -13.01 1.61 13.46
C VAL A 97 -11.84 1.49 14.43
N GLN A 98 -12.16 1.51 15.73
CA GLN A 98 -11.17 1.23 16.76
C GLN A 98 -10.84 -0.27 16.74
N THR A 99 -9.55 -0.61 16.70
CA THR A 99 -9.07 -1.99 16.64
C THR A 99 -7.79 -2.16 17.44
N ASP A 100 -7.58 -3.36 17.99
CA ASP A 100 -6.33 -3.82 18.61
C ASP A 100 -5.47 -4.64 17.63
N LEU A 101 -5.92 -4.82 16.38
CA LEU A 101 -5.25 -5.59 15.34
C LEU A 101 -4.24 -4.76 14.52
N MET A 102 -3.70 -3.68 15.07
CA MET A 102 -2.73 -2.85 14.35
C MET A 102 -1.43 -3.60 14.09
N ASP A 103 -0.97 -4.35 15.09
CA ASP A 103 0.29 -5.09 15.09
C ASP A 103 0.21 -6.31 16.03
N ALA A 104 1.33 -6.99 16.23
CA ALA A 104 1.41 -8.17 17.09
C ALA A 104 1.38 -7.83 18.60
N ASP A 105 1.62 -6.57 18.97
CA ASP A 105 1.68 -6.12 20.36
C ASP A 105 0.29 -5.73 20.89
N GLY A 106 -0.75 -5.76 20.03
CA GLY A 106 -2.10 -5.38 20.38
C GLY A 106 -2.31 -3.88 20.45
N THR A 107 -1.53 -3.10 19.69
CA THR A 107 -1.65 -1.64 19.68
C THR A 107 -3.08 -1.23 19.29
N ILE A 108 -3.70 -0.42 20.15
CA ILE A 108 -5.02 0.14 19.90
C ILE A 108 -4.89 1.34 18.94
N GLY A 109 -5.57 1.28 17.82
CA GLY A 109 -5.57 2.33 16.81
C GLY A 109 -6.93 2.52 16.14
N MET A 110 -7.04 3.59 15.35
CA MET A 110 -8.16 3.82 14.44
C MET A 110 -7.72 3.42 13.03
N ALA A 111 -8.43 2.45 12.43
CA ALA A 111 -8.11 1.94 11.10
C ALA A 111 -9.38 1.67 10.29
N GLY A 112 -9.23 1.42 8.99
CA GLY A 112 -10.28 0.78 8.21
C GLY A 112 -10.60 -0.62 8.75
N LEU A 113 -11.81 -1.12 8.48
CA LEU A 113 -12.24 -2.43 8.95
C LEU A 113 -11.31 -3.53 8.40
N PHE A 114 -10.63 -4.23 9.30
CA PHE A 114 -9.81 -5.39 9.01
C PHE A 114 -10.46 -6.63 9.62
N ILE A 115 -10.65 -7.68 8.81
CA ILE A 115 -11.28 -8.93 9.21
C ILE A 115 -10.24 -10.04 9.02
N PRO A 116 -9.63 -10.54 10.10
CA PRO A 116 -8.60 -11.56 10.01
C PRO A 116 -9.20 -12.98 10.00
N GLU A 117 -8.41 -13.97 9.56
CA GLU A 117 -8.88 -15.35 9.38
C GLU A 117 -9.41 -15.96 10.69
N GLN A 118 -8.78 -15.68 11.84
CA GLN A 118 -9.17 -16.24 13.14
C GLN A 118 -10.59 -15.87 13.60
N TRP A 119 -11.22 -14.86 12.99
CA TRP A 119 -12.63 -14.52 13.26
C TRP A 119 -13.61 -15.41 12.50
N SER A 120 -13.16 -16.20 11.53
CA SER A 120 -14.02 -17.08 10.75
C SER A 120 -13.23 -18.28 10.22
N MET A 121 -12.47 -18.96 11.09
CA MET A 121 -11.61 -20.09 10.70
C MET A 121 -12.21 -21.44 11.13
N PRO A 122 -12.87 -22.21 10.25
CA PRO A 122 -13.19 -23.61 10.55
C PRO A 122 -11.91 -24.43 10.82
N PRO A 123 -11.90 -25.37 11.78
CA PRO A 123 -13.01 -25.85 12.62
C PRO A 123 -13.24 -25.03 13.92
N TYR A 124 -12.57 -23.88 14.10
CA TYR A 124 -12.62 -23.06 15.30
C TYR A 124 -13.83 -22.12 15.31
N ILE A 125 -15.00 -22.68 15.03
CA ILE A 125 -16.30 -22.02 15.05
C ILE A 125 -17.25 -22.99 15.74
N ASP A 126 -18.00 -22.50 16.73
CA ASP A 126 -18.99 -23.32 17.42
C ASP A 126 -20.26 -23.56 16.58
N ASP A 127 -21.16 -24.42 17.07
CA ASP A 127 -22.42 -24.75 16.40
C ASP A 127 -23.37 -23.53 16.24
N TYR A 128 -23.11 -22.43 16.94
CA TYR A 128 -23.88 -21.20 16.89
C TYR A 128 -23.24 -20.14 15.97
N GLY A 129 -22.09 -20.43 15.37
CA GLY A 129 -21.35 -19.51 14.51
C GLY A 129 -20.44 -18.53 15.25
N ASN A 130 -20.21 -18.70 16.56
CA ASN A 130 -19.25 -17.89 17.29
C ASN A 130 -17.83 -18.40 17.07
N SER A 131 -16.91 -17.46 16.86
CA SER A 131 -15.50 -17.75 16.59
C SER A 131 -14.77 -18.14 17.88
N GLN A 132 -14.08 -19.29 17.85
CA GLN A 132 -13.18 -19.74 18.90
C GLN A 132 -11.79 -19.13 18.67
N VAL A 133 -11.69 -17.82 18.88
CA VAL A 133 -10.54 -17.01 18.44
C VAL A 133 -9.21 -17.47 19.06
N LYS A 134 -9.21 -17.90 20.32
CA LYS A 134 -7.97 -18.31 21.01
C LYS A 134 -7.42 -19.60 20.42
N GLU A 135 -8.30 -20.57 20.24
CA GLU A 135 -8.01 -21.87 19.65
C GLU A 135 -7.60 -21.73 18.18
N ALA A 136 -8.22 -20.81 17.45
CA ALA A 136 -7.83 -20.45 16.08
C ALA A 136 -6.41 -19.88 16.02
N ILE A 137 -6.06 -18.94 16.91
CA ILE A 137 -4.71 -18.37 16.98
C ILE A 137 -3.68 -19.45 17.31
N GLU A 138 -3.95 -20.32 18.29
CA GLU A 138 -3.04 -21.42 18.66
C GLU A 138 -2.78 -22.36 17.47
N ALA A 139 -3.82 -22.68 16.70
CA ALA A 139 -3.70 -23.48 15.50
C ALA A 139 -2.89 -22.81 14.39
N ILE A 140 -3.09 -21.51 14.18
CA ILE A 140 -2.30 -20.71 13.23
C ILE A 140 -0.84 -20.69 13.67
N ASP A 141 -0.55 -20.56 14.96
CA ASP A 141 0.83 -20.58 15.47
C ASP A 141 1.51 -21.94 15.29
N ILE A 142 0.79 -23.05 15.48
CA ILE A 142 1.28 -24.40 15.18
C ILE A 142 1.62 -24.53 13.69
N GLU A 143 0.73 -24.06 12.81
CA GLU A 143 0.92 -24.07 11.36
C GLU A 143 2.13 -23.20 10.95
N ARG A 144 2.26 -21.99 11.50
CA ARG A 144 3.38 -21.07 11.25
C ARG A 144 4.71 -21.66 11.75
N ASN A 145 4.74 -22.31 12.91
CA ASN A 145 5.94 -22.97 13.42
C ASN A 145 6.40 -24.12 12.51
N ARG A 146 5.46 -24.88 11.96
CA ARG A 146 5.76 -25.91 10.96
C ARG A 146 6.37 -25.29 9.70
N TRP A 147 5.74 -24.25 9.15
CA TRP A 147 6.23 -23.56 7.96
C TRP A 147 7.62 -22.95 8.15
N ARG A 148 7.94 -22.44 9.34
CA ARG A 148 9.26 -21.90 9.66
C ARG A 148 10.39 -22.94 9.46
N ASN A 149 10.08 -24.23 9.64
CA ASN A 149 11.05 -25.31 9.45
C ASN A 149 11.03 -25.89 8.03
N GLU A 150 9.90 -25.81 7.32
CA GLU A 150 9.68 -26.45 6.03
C GLU A 150 9.89 -25.53 4.81
N LEU A 151 9.78 -24.20 4.99
CA LEU A 151 9.78 -23.22 3.90
C LEU A 151 11.01 -22.33 3.93
N SER A 152 11.34 -21.76 2.76
CA SER A 152 12.27 -20.63 2.71
C SER A 152 11.67 -19.39 3.38
N GLY A 153 12.51 -18.44 3.81
CA GLY A 153 12.05 -17.20 4.42
C GLY A 153 11.04 -16.44 3.54
N GLU A 154 11.30 -16.36 2.23
CA GLU A 154 10.37 -15.76 1.26
C GLU A 154 9.02 -16.48 1.17
N GLN A 155 9.02 -17.82 1.09
CA GLN A 155 7.78 -18.60 1.05
C GLN A 155 7.00 -18.51 2.37
N PHE A 156 7.71 -18.46 3.50
CA PHE A 156 7.12 -18.23 4.81
C PHE A 156 6.42 -16.88 4.86
N GLN A 157 7.12 -15.79 4.50
CA GLN A 157 6.54 -14.45 4.51
C GLN A 157 5.36 -14.30 3.54
N LEU A 158 5.42 -14.93 2.37
CA LEU A 158 4.30 -14.96 1.44
C LEU A 158 3.06 -15.59 2.08
N ARG A 159 3.20 -16.72 2.79
CA ARG A 159 2.07 -17.36 3.47
C ARG A 159 1.51 -16.51 4.61
N ILE A 160 2.36 -15.84 5.39
CA ILE A 160 1.93 -14.92 6.44
C ILE A 160 1.10 -13.78 5.84
N SER A 161 1.56 -13.18 4.74
CA SER A 161 0.83 -12.10 4.05
C SER A 161 -0.54 -12.53 3.50
N GLN A 162 -0.70 -13.79 3.11
CA GLN A 162 -2.00 -14.34 2.66
C GLN A 162 -2.94 -14.66 3.81
N LYS A 163 -2.41 -14.87 5.02
CA LYS A 163 -3.15 -15.19 6.24
C LYS A 163 -2.71 -14.30 7.42
N PRO A 164 -2.90 -12.97 7.31
CA PRO A 164 -2.44 -12.05 8.33
C PRO A 164 -3.35 -12.10 9.56
N LEU A 165 -2.73 -12.08 10.75
CA LEU A 165 -3.46 -11.96 12.02
C LEU A 165 -3.77 -10.50 12.36
N ASN A 166 -2.96 -9.56 11.84
CA ASN A 166 -3.03 -8.13 12.10
C ASN A 166 -2.72 -7.32 10.82
N ILE A 167 -3.00 -6.01 10.86
CA ILE A 167 -2.85 -5.10 9.73
C ILE A 167 -1.38 -4.98 9.31
N ALA A 168 -0.44 -4.96 10.25
CA ALA A 168 0.99 -4.89 9.95
C ALA A 168 1.46 -6.09 9.12
N GLU A 169 1.02 -7.31 9.46
CA GLU A 169 1.32 -8.52 8.68
C GLU A 169 0.71 -8.48 7.29
N ALA A 170 -0.52 -7.96 7.15
CA ALA A 170 -1.21 -7.87 5.87
C ALA A 170 -0.40 -7.04 4.85
N PHE A 171 0.23 -5.97 5.32
CA PHE A 171 1.00 -5.02 4.50
C PHE A 171 2.53 -5.13 4.65
N ALA A 172 3.03 -6.20 5.29
CA ALA A 172 4.46 -6.42 5.48
C ALA A 172 5.15 -6.71 4.13
N TYR A 173 6.26 -6.03 3.86
CA TYR A 173 7.00 -6.19 2.59
C TYR A 173 7.44 -7.65 2.38
N ARG A 174 7.05 -8.23 1.23
CA ARG A 174 7.30 -9.64 0.88
C ARG A 174 8.72 -9.95 0.43
N LYS A 175 9.48 -8.94 0.00
CA LYS A 175 10.86 -9.16 -0.44
C LYS A 175 11.70 -9.38 0.80
N GLU A 176 12.22 -10.59 0.95
CA GLU A 176 13.26 -10.89 1.92
C GLU A 176 14.42 -9.95 1.61
N SER A 177 14.49 -8.85 2.35
CA SER A 177 15.66 -8.02 2.29
C SER A 177 16.78 -8.84 2.89
N VAL A 178 17.84 -9.03 2.12
CA VAL A 178 19.11 -9.55 2.64
C VAL A 178 19.58 -8.73 3.85
N PHE A 179 19.06 -7.50 3.99
CA PHE A 179 19.37 -6.58 5.06
C PHE A 179 18.34 -6.63 6.22
N PRO A 180 18.81 -6.51 7.48
CA PRO A 180 17.97 -6.57 8.67
C PRO A 180 16.91 -5.46 8.69
N GLN A 181 15.64 -5.87 8.59
CA GLN A 181 14.49 -4.96 8.44
C GLN A 181 14.33 -3.95 9.58
N GLY A 182 14.50 -4.37 10.84
CA GLY A 182 14.39 -3.46 11.98
C GLY A 182 15.43 -2.33 11.98
N ILE A 183 16.61 -2.56 11.40
CA ILE A 183 17.64 -1.53 11.22
C ILE A 183 17.25 -0.62 10.06
N LEU A 184 16.78 -1.19 8.95
CA LEU A 184 16.33 -0.43 7.78
C LEU A 184 15.16 0.49 8.10
N SER A 185 14.12 0.02 8.80
CA SER A 185 12.96 0.85 9.14
C SER A 185 13.33 2.03 10.04
N ARG A 186 14.25 1.84 11.00
CA ARG A 186 14.78 2.96 11.81
C ARG A 186 15.57 3.94 10.96
N GLN A 187 16.42 3.44 10.06
CA GLN A 187 17.23 4.30 9.20
C GLN A 187 16.38 5.05 8.18
N GLN A 188 15.36 4.41 7.62
CA GLN A 188 14.39 5.03 6.72
C GLN A 188 13.63 6.15 7.43
N LYS A 189 13.14 5.91 8.64
CA LYS A 189 12.49 6.93 9.46
C LYS A 189 13.40 8.14 9.71
N ARG A 190 14.68 7.92 10.05
CA ARG A 190 15.68 9.01 10.20
C ARG A 190 15.92 9.80 8.93
N VAL A 191 15.84 9.16 7.76
CA VAL A 191 15.96 9.83 6.46
C VAL A 191 14.70 10.65 6.15
N GLU A 192 13.51 10.10 6.40
CA GLU A 192 12.21 10.77 6.22
C GLU A 192 12.04 11.98 7.15
N GLU A 193 12.46 11.83 8.42
CA GLU A 193 12.45 12.90 9.44
C GLU A 193 13.60 13.91 9.27
N LYS A 194 14.43 13.76 8.22
CA LYS A 194 15.60 14.61 7.91
C LYS A 194 16.65 14.68 9.02
N GLU A 195 16.72 13.66 9.87
CA GLU A 195 17.72 13.53 10.94
C GLU A 195 19.04 12.94 10.44
N TYR A 196 19.04 12.29 9.27
CA TYR A 196 20.26 11.79 8.63
C TYR A 196 20.83 12.82 7.65
N PRO A 197 22.11 13.21 7.76
CA PRO A 197 22.71 14.18 6.85
C PRO A 197 23.03 13.55 5.48
N TYR A 198 22.91 14.35 4.41
CA TYR A 198 23.35 13.99 3.07
C TYR A 198 24.18 15.13 2.45
N GLU A 199 24.95 14.80 1.42
CA GLU A 199 25.62 15.79 0.59
C GLU A 199 25.11 15.73 -0.85
N LEU A 200 25.16 16.88 -1.53
CA LEU A 200 24.86 17.00 -2.94
C LEU A 200 26.16 17.18 -3.71
N ILE A 201 26.39 16.30 -4.70
CA ILE A 201 27.61 16.34 -5.51
C ILE A 201 27.29 16.33 -7.01
N VAL A 202 28.25 16.86 -7.77
CA VAL A 202 28.35 16.69 -9.22
C VAL A 202 29.64 15.94 -9.49
N LEU A 203 29.57 14.97 -10.41
CA LEU A 203 30.74 14.26 -10.91
C LEU A 203 31.21 14.97 -12.17
N ASP A 204 32.50 15.25 -12.21
CA ASP A 204 33.21 15.82 -13.34
C ASP A 204 34.29 14.83 -13.78
N ARG A 205 34.71 14.87 -15.05
CA ARG A 205 35.74 13.97 -15.56
C ARG A 205 36.94 14.79 -16.02
N ASP A 206 38.08 14.59 -15.39
CA ASP A 206 39.34 15.20 -15.78
C ASP A 206 40.32 14.16 -16.37
N GLN A 207 41.55 14.60 -16.63
CA GLN A 207 42.62 13.75 -17.19
C GLN A 207 43.09 12.65 -16.24
N THR A 208 42.78 12.75 -14.94
CA THR A 208 43.18 11.82 -13.88
C THR A 208 42.06 10.87 -13.45
N GLY A 209 40.80 11.18 -13.78
CA GLY A 209 39.65 10.33 -13.50
C GLY A 209 38.35 11.10 -13.25
N ILE A 210 37.51 10.55 -12.38
CA ILE A 210 36.24 11.16 -11.96
C ILE A 210 36.48 11.96 -10.68
N VAL A 211 36.08 13.23 -10.68
CA VAL A 211 36.19 14.16 -9.55
C VAL A 211 34.80 14.50 -9.02
N ALA A 212 34.58 14.24 -7.74
CA ALA A 212 33.35 14.62 -7.04
C ALA A 212 33.47 16.01 -6.41
N LYS A 213 32.65 16.97 -6.88
CA LYS A 213 32.59 18.34 -6.36
C LYS A 213 31.25 18.57 -5.66
N ARG A 214 31.27 19.23 -4.49
CA ARG A 214 30.03 19.63 -3.81
C ARG A 214 29.26 20.66 -4.63
N THR A 215 27.94 20.56 -4.60
CA THR A 215 27.04 21.50 -5.26
C THR A 215 25.89 21.90 -4.34
N LYS A 216 25.24 23.02 -4.65
CA LYS A 216 23.95 23.42 -4.06
C LYS A 216 22.77 23.13 -4.99
N LYS A 217 23.04 22.61 -6.18
CA LYS A 217 22.02 22.18 -7.13
C LYS A 217 21.21 21.05 -6.52
N LEU A 218 19.89 21.08 -6.69
CA LEU A 218 19.00 20.06 -6.17
C LEU A 218 18.99 18.81 -7.07
N PRO A 219 18.68 17.63 -6.52
CA PRO A 219 18.44 16.44 -7.33
C PRO A 219 17.13 16.57 -8.12
N ILE A 220 16.97 15.75 -9.15
CA ILE A 220 15.68 15.59 -9.83
C ILE A 220 14.77 14.79 -8.89
N SER A 221 13.65 15.39 -8.48
CA SER A 221 12.69 14.78 -7.55
C SER A 221 11.46 14.17 -8.23
N SER A 222 11.36 14.26 -9.56
CA SER A 222 10.20 13.78 -10.31
C SER A 222 10.63 13.18 -11.65
N PHE A 223 10.12 11.99 -11.94
CA PHE A 223 10.28 11.31 -13.22
C PHE A 223 8.90 10.94 -13.81
N PRO A 224 8.69 11.03 -15.13
CA PRO A 224 9.59 11.60 -16.14
C PRO A 224 9.77 13.11 -15.99
N VAL A 225 10.97 13.62 -16.27
CA VAL A 225 11.29 15.05 -16.18
C VAL A 225 10.38 15.86 -17.11
N ASN A 226 9.82 16.96 -16.61
CA ASN A 226 8.91 17.79 -17.38
C ASN A 226 9.59 18.29 -18.66
N LYS A 227 9.00 18.00 -19.82
CA LYS A 227 9.57 18.37 -21.13
C LYS A 227 9.81 19.87 -21.27
N LYS A 228 9.02 20.70 -20.55
CA LYS A 228 9.07 22.16 -20.55
C LYS A 228 10.10 22.76 -19.57
N GLU A 229 10.70 21.96 -18.70
CA GLU A 229 11.76 22.46 -17.81
C GLU A 229 13.00 22.87 -18.62
N VAL A 230 13.56 24.02 -18.24
CA VAL A 230 14.73 24.63 -18.89
C VAL A 230 16.01 23.89 -18.49
N ASP A 231 16.12 23.50 -17.22
CA ASP A 231 17.27 22.75 -16.70
C ASP A 231 16.81 21.35 -16.29
N LYS A 232 17.30 20.34 -17.02
CA LYS A 232 16.97 18.92 -16.82
C LYS A 232 18.10 18.16 -16.13
N THR A 233 19.03 18.87 -15.51
CA THR A 233 20.16 18.26 -14.82
C THR A 233 19.93 18.30 -13.32
N GLY A 234 20.44 17.32 -12.60
CA GLY A 234 20.32 17.21 -11.14
C GLY A 234 21.66 16.90 -10.48
N SER A 235 21.73 17.11 -9.16
CA SER A 235 22.85 16.63 -8.34
C SER A 235 22.66 15.16 -7.93
N ILE A 236 23.75 14.48 -7.64
CA ILE A 236 23.73 13.18 -6.95
C ILE A 236 23.57 13.42 -5.46
N VAL A 237 22.64 12.69 -4.83
CA VAL A 237 22.47 12.66 -3.37
C VAL A 237 23.35 11.55 -2.81
N VAL A 238 24.29 11.92 -1.95
CA VAL A 238 25.20 10.96 -1.31
C VAL A 238 24.96 11.00 0.19
N TRP A 239 24.48 9.89 0.72
CA TRP A 239 24.29 9.68 2.15
C TRP A 239 25.60 9.26 2.83
N GLU A 240 26.40 8.43 2.15
CA GLU A 240 27.69 7.96 2.63
C GLU A 240 28.71 7.88 1.48
N ARG A 241 29.92 8.41 1.70
CA ARG A 241 31.00 8.30 0.71
C ARG A 241 31.63 6.91 0.73
N PRO A 242 32.10 6.40 -0.41
CA PRO A 242 32.84 5.16 -0.44
C PRO A 242 34.14 5.26 0.36
N VAL A 243 34.49 4.19 1.06
CA VAL A 243 35.71 4.11 1.86
C VAL A 243 36.88 3.72 0.94
N LYS A 244 38.03 4.38 1.08
CA LYS A 244 39.19 4.18 0.18
C LYS A 244 39.74 2.74 0.20
N SER A 245 39.60 2.04 1.31
CA SER A 245 40.04 0.65 1.49
C SER A 245 38.98 -0.10 2.29
N PRO A 246 37.92 -0.60 1.61
CA PRO A 246 36.85 -1.35 2.28
C PRO A 246 37.40 -2.62 2.92
N ALA A 247 36.92 -2.94 4.11
CA ALA A 247 37.16 -4.26 4.70
C ALA A 247 36.38 -5.33 3.92
N PHE A 248 36.84 -6.58 4.00
CA PHE A 248 36.12 -7.71 3.43
C PHE A 248 34.68 -7.76 3.97
N GLY A 249 33.69 -7.82 3.07
CA GLY A 249 32.27 -7.78 3.42
C GLY A 249 31.62 -6.38 3.43
N ALA A 250 32.35 -5.31 3.10
CA ALA A 250 31.73 -4.00 2.88
C ALA A 250 31.04 -3.94 1.50
N TYR A 251 29.79 -3.46 1.49
CA TYR A 251 28.98 -3.32 0.27
C TYR A 251 28.86 -1.86 -0.14
N TYR A 252 28.79 -1.61 -1.45
CA TYR A 252 28.43 -0.31 -2.02
C TYR A 252 27.09 -0.43 -2.72
N GLY A 253 26.15 0.44 -2.36
CA GLY A 253 24.83 0.52 -3.00
C GLY A 253 24.67 1.84 -3.73
N SER A 254 24.19 1.79 -4.96
CA SER A 254 23.76 2.97 -5.72
C SER A 254 22.48 2.62 -6.47
N ILE A 255 21.49 3.51 -6.42
CA ILE A 255 20.22 3.36 -7.15
C ILE A 255 20.25 4.35 -8.31
N ASP A 256 20.03 3.84 -9.52
CA ASP A 256 19.79 4.68 -10.68
C ASP A 256 18.29 5.02 -10.75
N PRO A 257 17.90 6.30 -10.70
CA PRO A 257 16.49 6.69 -10.79
C PRO A 257 15.81 6.31 -12.11
N VAL A 258 16.56 5.88 -13.14
CA VAL A 258 16.02 5.52 -14.46
C VAL A 258 15.64 4.03 -14.58
N SER A 259 16.21 3.12 -13.77
CA SER A 259 15.97 1.68 -13.97
C SER A 259 14.65 1.13 -13.38
N GLU A 260 13.90 1.94 -12.64
CA GLU A 260 12.59 1.59 -12.08
C GLU A 260 11.43 2.46 -12.63
N GLY A 261 11.66 3.21 -13.72
CA GLY A 261 10.67 4.09 -14.36
C GLY A 261 10.01 3.51 -15.60
#